data_AF-A0A4Y2Q4Z4-F1
#
_entry.id   AF-A0A4Y2Q4Z4-F1
#
_cell.length_a   1.000
_cell.length_b   1.000
_cell.length_c   1.000
_cell.angle_alpha   90.00
_cell.angle_beta   90.00
_cell.angle_gamma   90.00
#
_symmetry.space_group_name_H-M   'P 1'
#
loop_
_entity.id
_entity.type
_entity.pdbx_description
1 polymer ?
#
loop_
_entity_poly.entity_id
_entity_poly.type
_entity_poly.pdbx_seq_one_letter_code
_entity_poly.pdbx_strand_id
1 'polypeptide(L)'
;MFQTYRDPVLKRKLNKLNKQIKKLDQKIETEAFKNELLNVNATDGTVWKFVTPFKKKTKNNSSLNGPAGIANTDLEKANFLSESLETQFTLNNITNPV
;
A
#
# COMPACT_ATOMS: atom_id res chain seq x y z
N MET A 1 -22.73 -29.61 30.09
CA MET A 1 -22.64 -28.34 29.34
C MET A 1 -22.57 -27.20 30.34
N PHE A 2 -21.41 -26.55 30.48
CA PHE A 2 -21.22 -25.48 31.46
C PHE A 2 -21.53 -24.12 30.84
N GLN A 3 -22.66 -23.55 31.23
CA GLN A 3 -22.93 -22.13 31.07
C GLN A 3 -23.31 -21.56 32.44
N THR A 4 -22.30 -21.40 33.30
CA THR A 4 -22.47 -21.03 34.72
C THR A 4 -22.55 -19.52 34.97
N TYR A 5 -22.42 -18.68 33.93
CA TYR A 5 -22.50 -17.22 34.11
C TYR A 5 -23.10 -16.55 32.86
N ARG A 6 -24.43 -16.52 32.78
CA ARG A 6 -25.15 -15.68 31.82
C ARG A 6 -26.26 -14.92 32.52
N ASP A 7 -25.92 -14.20 33.60
CA ASP A 7 -26.82 -13.15 34.08
C ASP A 7 -26.88 -12.04 33.00
N PRO A 8 -28.04 -11.82 32.36
CA PRO A 8 -28.19 -10.79 31.33
C PRO A 8 -27.86 -9.38 31.85
N VAL A 9 -28.11 -9.12 33.14
CA VAL A 9 -27.84 -7.84 33.80
C VAL A 9 -26.34 -7.59 33.89
N LEU A 10 -25.56 -8.58 34.33
CA LEU A 10 -24.10 -8.49 34.39
C LEU A 10 -23.49 -8.33 33.00
N LYS A 11 -23.97 -9.10 32.02
CA LYS A 11 -23.52 -8.98 30.61
C LYS A 11 -23.79 -7.58 30.05
N ARG A 12 -24.95 -6.98 30.37
CA ARG A 12 -25.30 -5.63 29.94
C ARG A 12 -24.37 -4.58 30.57
N LYS A 13 -24.07 -4.70 31.86
CA LYS A 13 -23.11 -3.82 32.57
C LYS A 13 -21.72 -3.91 31.95
N LEU A 14 -21.21 -5.13 31.72
CA LEU A 14 -19.91 -5.37 31.09
C LEU A 14 -19.84 -4.78 29.68
N ASN A 15 -20.86 -5.02 28.84
CA ASN A 15 -20.92 -4.46 27.49
C ASN A 15 -20.94 -2.92 27.49
N LYS A 16 -21.66 -2.32 28.46
CA LYS A 16 -21.70 -0.86 28.62
C LYS A 16 -20.31 -0.32 28.97
N LEU A 17 -19.61 -0.96 29.92
CA LEU A 17 -18.26 -0.58 30.32
C LEU A 17 -17.26 -0.72 29.16
N ASN A 18 -17.29 -1.87 28.46
CA ASN A 18 -16.44 -2.11 27.30
C ASN A 18 -16.68 -1.08 26.18
N LYS A 19 -17.92 -0.65 25.98
CA LYS A 19 -18.24 0.40 25.01
C LYS A 19 -17.68 1.76 25.44
N GLN A 20 -17.67 2.06 26.74
CA GLN A 20 -17.06 3.28 27.27
C GLN A 20 -15.54 3.25 27.13
N ILE A 21 -14.89 2.13 27.47
CA ILE A 21 -13.45 1.92 27.29
C ILE A 21 -13.05 2.14 25.83
N LYS A 22 -13.68 1.44 24.89
CA LYS A 22 -13.39 1.60 23.46
C LYS A 22 -13.53 3.04 22.96
N LYS A 23 -14.53 3.78 23.46
CA LYS A 23 -14.72 5.19 23.09
C LYS A 23 -13.59 6.08 23.63
N LEU A 24 -13.15 5.81 24.86
CA LEU A 24 -12.04 6.55 25.47
C LEU A 24 -10.73 6.24 24.76
N ASP A 25 -10.46 4.96 24.47
CA ASP A 25 -9.27 4.53 23.72
C ASP A 25 -9.21 5.22 22.35
N GLN A 26 -10.31 5.19 21.59
CA GLN A 26 -10.41 5.88 20.30
C GLN A 26 -10.14 7.38 20.42
N LYS A 27 -10.64 8.02 21.49
CA LYS A 27 -10.41 9.46 21.72
C LYS A 27 -8.93 9.72 22.00
N ILE A 28 -8.28 8.89 22.81
CA ILE A 28 -6.85 9.01 23.13
C ILE A 28 -6.02 8.84 21.86
N GLU A 29 -6.29 7.82 21.05
CA GLU A 29 -5.60 7.59 19.78
C GLU A 29 -5.78 8.77 18.81
N THR A 30 -7.01 9.29 18.70
CA THR A 30 -7.33 10.41 17.81
C THR A 30 -6.61 11.69 18.22
N GLU A 31 -6.59 12.01 19.52
CA GLU A 31 -5.89 13.20 20.03
C GLU A 31 -4.37 13.05 19.88
N ALA A 32 -3.81 11.85 20.14
CA ALA A 32 -2.40 11.58 19.92
C ALA A 32 -2.01 11.79 18.44
N PHE A 33 -2.79 11.23 17.52
CA PHE A 33 -2.58 11.38 16.09
C PHE A 33 -2.72 12.84 15.63
N LYS A 34 -3.71 13.57 16.16
CA LYS A 34 -3.88 15.00 15.87
C LYS A 34 -2.66 15.82 16.32
N ASN A 35 -2.14 15.54 17.51
CA ASN A 35 -0.93 16.22 18.00
C ASN A 35 0.30 15.89 17.17
N GLU A 36 0.44 14.64 16.72
CA GLU A 36 1.49 14.26 15.79
C GLU A 36 1.40 15.06 14.49
N LEU A 37 0.21 15.13 13.88
CA LEU A 37 -0.02 15.91 12.65
C LEU A 37 0.31 17.40 12.82
N LEU A 38 -0.05 18.02 13.94
CA LEU A 38 0.24 19.43 14.20
C LEU A 38 1.74 19.70 14.37
N ASN A 39 2.50 18.73 14.84
CA ASN A 39 3.93 18.84 15.07
C ASN A 39 4.79 18.44 13.86
N VAL A 40 4.18 17.89 12.81
CA VAL A 40 4.88 17.53 11.57
C VAL A 40 5.29 18.81 10.83
N ASN A 41 6.58 18.92 10.53
CA ASN A 41 7.20 20.07 9.87
C ASN A 41 8.02 19.62 8.65
N ALA A 42 7.99 20.42 7.59
CA ALA A 42 8.69 20.17 6.34
C ALA A 42 10.21 20.36 6.45
N THR A 43 10.70 21.22 7.36
CA THR A 43 12.13 21.55 7.45
C THR A 43 12.94 20.54 8.27
N ASP A 44 12.35 19.99 9.33
CA ASP A 44 13.10 19.24 10.36
C ASP A 44 13.13 17.72 10.08
N GLY A 45 12.66 17.31 8.89
CA GLY A 45 12.60 15.91 8.45
C GLY A 45 11.53 15.06 9.14
N THR A 46 10.70 15.64 10.00
CA THR A 46 9.59 14.94 10.69
C THR A 46 8.50 14.50 9.71
N VAL A 47 8.25 15.29 8.65
CA VAL A 47 7.40 14.87 7.52
C VAL A 47 7.84 13.53 6.95
N TRP A 48 9.14 13.30 6.74
CA TRP A 48 9.63 12.06 6.15
C TRP A 48 9.38 10.84 7.04
N LYS A 49 9.58 10.98 8.36
CA LYS A 49 9.26 9.93 9.32
C LYS A 49 7.77 9.59 9.32
N PHE A 50 6.91 10.60 9.24
CA PHE A 50 5.47 10.42 9.18
C PHE A 50 5.01 9.71 7.89
N VAL A 51 5.54 10.09 6.72
CA VAL A 51 5.12 9.50 5.44
C VAL A 51 5.71 8.12 5.14
N THR A 52 6.82 7.75 5.79
CA THR A 52 7.56 6.50 5.50
C THR A 52 6.70 5.24 5.64
N PRO A 53 5.89 5.04 6.71
CA PRO A 53 5.00 3.89 6.81
C PRO A 53 3.90 3.84 5.75
N PHE A 54 3.48 5.00 5.22
CA PHE A 54 2.47 5.08 4.15
C PHE A 54 3.03 4.76 2.77
N LYS A 55 4.36 4.75 2.61
CA LYS A 55 5.01 4.27 1.40
C LYS A 55 4.80 2.76 1.33
N LYS A 56 3.65 2.36 0.77
CA LYS A 56 3.36 0.97 0.42
C LYS A 56 4.60 0.39 -0.25
N LYS A 57 4.98 -0.83 0.13
CA LYS A 57 5.95 -1.61 -0.65
C LYS A 57 5.40 -1.64 -2.08
N THR A 58 5.98 -0.84 -2.96
CA THR A 58 5.75 -1.00 -4.39
C THR A 58 6.02 -2.46 -4.65
N LYS A 59 5.02 -3.20 -5.17
CA LYS A 59 5.30 -4.55 -5.67
C LYS A 59 6.49 -4.34 -6.60
N ASN A 60 7.64 -4.94 -6.29
CA ASN A 60 8.75 -4.92 -7.23
C ASN A 60 8.15 -5.40 -8.55
N ASN A 61 8.19 -4.56 -9.57
CA ASN A 61 7.77 -4.97 -10.90
C ASN A 61 8.55 -6.24 -11.20
N SER A 62 7.85 -7.36 -11.39
CA SER A 62 8.47 -8.65 -11.66
C SER A 62 9.50 -8.47 -12.77
N SER A 63 10.63 -9.17 -12.66
CA SER A 63 11.65 -9.12 -13.69
C SER A 63 11.06 -9.47 -15.05
N LEU A 64 11.43 -8.73 -16.08
CA LEU A 64 10.97 -9.00 -17.45
C LEU A 64 11.94 -10.01 -18.06
N ASN A 65 11.44 -11.16 -18.53
CA ASN A 65 12.28 -12.14 -19.20
C ASN A 65 12.22 -11.88 -20.71
N GLY A 66 13.34 -11.48 -21.28
CA GLY A 66 13.49 -11.29 -22.72
C GLY A 66 14.50 -12.28 -23.31
N PRO A 67 14.65 -12.31 -24.64
CA PRO A 67 15.58 -13.20 -25.34
C PRO A 67 17.06 -12.97 -24.94
N ALA A 68 17.43 -11.75 -24.55
CA ALA A 68 18.77 -11.40 -24.07
C ALA A 68 18.99 -11.65 -22.55
N GLY A 69 18.00 -12.16 -21.82
CA GLY A 69 18.11 -12.48 -20.39
C GLY A 69 17.01 -11.87 -19.51
N ILE A 70 17.31 -11.71 -18.21
CA ILE A 70 16.38 -11.22 -17.19
C ILE A 70 16.63 -9.73 -16.93
N ALA A 71 15.62 -8.88 -17.17
CA ALA A 71 15.66 -7.46 -16.88
C ALA A 71 15.21 -7.18 -15.44
N ASN A 72 16.14 -6.72 -14.61
CA ASN A 72 15.88 -6.42 -13.20
C ASN A 72 15.70 -4.92 -12.97
N THR A 73 16.46 -4.08 -13.69
CA THR A 73 16.37 -2.62 -13.58
C THR A 73 15.31 -2.03 -14.52
N ASP A 74 14.80 -0.85 -14.20
CA ASP A 74 13.81 -0.19 -15.05
C ASP A 74 14.38 0.25 -16.40
N LEU A 75 15.68 0.58 -16.44
CA LEU A 75 16.39 0.88 -17.69
C LEU A 75 16.48 -0.35 -18.60
N GLU A 76 16.88 -1.50 -18.05
CA GLU A 76 16.90 -2.76 -18.80
C GLU A 76 15.51 -3.08 -19.34
N LYS A 77 14.47 -2.97 -18.51
CA LYS A 77 13.08 -3.23 -18.92
C LYS A 77 12.63 -2.32 -20.06
N ALA A 78 12.99 -1.04 -20.04
CA ALA A 78 12.66 -0.10 -21.10
C ALA A 78 13.31 -0.51 -22.44
N ASN A 79 14.58 -0.90 -22.40
CA ASN A 79 15.30 -1.34 -23.60
C ASN A 79 14.70 -2.63 -24.17
N PHE A 80 14.41 -3.63 -23.33
CA PHE A 80 13.76 -4.87 -23.76
C PHE A 80 12.40 -4.61 -24.43
N LEU A 81 11.61 -3.69 -23.90
CA LEU A 81 10.33 -3.34 -24.50
C LEU A 81 10.51 -2.64 -25.85
N SER A 82 11.50 -1.76 -25.99
CA SER A 82 11.82 -1.10 -27.26
C SER A 82 12.18 -2.12 -28.34
N GLU A 83 13.13 -3.01 -28.05
CA GLU A 83 13.57 -4.06 -28.98
C GLU A 83 12.43 -5.00 -29.37
N SER A 84 11.61 -5.41 -28.41
CA SER A 84 10.47 -6.29 -28.67
C SER A 84 9.39 -5.61 -29.53
N LEU A 85 9.17 -4.31 -29.37
CA LEU A 85 8.20 -3.57 -30.19
C LEU A 85 8.72 -3.36 -31.60
N GLU A 86 9.98 -2.96 -31.76
CA GLU A 86 10.61 -2.80 -33.08
C GLU A 86 10.55 -4.08 -33.92
N THR A 87 10.80 -5.24 -33.30
CA THR A 87 10.75 -6.53 -33.99
C THR A 87 9.34 -6.99 -34.36
N GLN A 88 8.33 -6.65 -33.56
CA GLN A 88 6.94 -7.04 -33.81
C GLN A 88 6.24 -6.16 -34.85
N PHE A 89 6.62 -4.89 -34.95
CA PHE A 89 6.02 -3.93 -35.87
C PHE A 89 6.96 -3.65 -37.05
N THR A 90 7.04 -4.60 -37.98
CA THR A 90 7.66 -4.34 -39.28
C THR A 90 6.63 -3.72 -40.23
N LEU A 91 7.04 -2.67 -40.95
CA LEU A 91 6.22 -2.12 -42.03
C LEU A 91 6.11 -3.18 -43.13
N ASN A 92 4.90 -3.67 -43.38
CA ASN A 92 4.64 -4.46 -44.58
C ASN A 92 4.89 -3.55 -45.78
N ASN A 93 5.97 -3.79 -46.54
CA ASN A 93 6.22 -3.14 -47.82
C ASN A 93 5.21 -3.66 -48.84
N ILE A 94 3.97 -3.21 -48.73
CA ILE A 94 2.92 -3.44 -49.74
C ILE A 94 3.19 -2.44 -50.86
N THR A 95 4.17 -2.73 -51.71
CA THR A 95 4.27 -2.08 -53.02
C THR A 95 3.05 -2.48 -53.83
N ASN A 96 2.09 -1.56 -53.98
CA ASN A 96 0.99 -1.74 -54.93
C ASN A 96 1.59 -1.78 -56.34
N PRO A 97 1.43 -2.89 -57.10
CA PRO A 97 1.81 -2.90 -58.50
C PRO A 97 0.90 -1.92 -59.27
N VAL A 98 1.52 -1.06 -60.07
CA VAL A 98 0.87 -0.10 -60.98
C VAL A 98 0.30 -0.83 -62.19
#